data_AF-A0A7W5NI25-F1
#
_entry.id   AF-A0A7W5NI25-F1
#
_cell.length_a   1.000
_cell.length_b   1.000
_cell.length_c   1.000
_cell.angle_alpha   90.00
_cell.angle_beta   90.00
_cell.angle_gamma   90.00
#
_symmetry.space_group_name_H-M   'P 1'
#
loop_
_entity.id
_entity.type
_entity.pdbx_description
1 polymer ?
#
loop_
_entity_poly.entity_id
_entity_poly.type
_entity_poly.pdbx_seq_one_letter_code
_entity_poly.pdbx_strand_id
1 'polypeptide(L)' 'MRFNSTRFIIDPTPRKADGEYMAHARITTSRADGSEYDIHSSGDLAGFDMREDAIAHAREWAHEWLDVCFG' A
#
# COMPACT_ATOMS: atom_id res chain seq x y z
N MET A 1 -3.99 -24.32 -17.19
CA MET A 1 -3.30 -23.63 -16.07
C MET A 1 -3.43 -22.13 -16.29
N ARG A 2 -4.38 -21.47 -15.60
CA ARG A 2 -4.54 -20.02 -15.69
C ARG A 2 -3.73 -19.41 -14.55
N PHE A 3 -2.51 -18.98 -14.84
CA PHE A 3 -1.76 -18.10 -13.95
C PHE A 3 -2.52 -16.79 -13.91
N ASN A 4 -3.44 -16.65 -12.95
CA ASN A 4 -3.93 -15.33 -12.57
C ASN A 4 -2.74 -14.64 -11.90
N SER A 5 -1.90 -14.00 -12.71
CA SER A 5 -0.84 -13.11 -12.26
C SER A 5 -1.48 -11.83 -11.73
N THR A 6 -2.26 -11.96 -10.66
CA THR A 6 -2.76 -10.83 -9.88
C THR A 6 -1.54 -10.22 -9.20
N ARG A 7 -0.94 -9.22 -9.83
CA ARG A 7 0.25 -8.57 -9.31
C ARG A 7 -0.21 -7.44 -8.40
N PHE A 8 -0.09 -7.66 -7.10
CA PHE A 8 -0.35 -6.63 -6.09
C PHE A 8 0.75 -5.58 -6.18
N ILE A 9 0.33 -4.32 -6.24
CA ILE A 9 1.20 -3.16 -6.30
C ILE A 9 0.94 -2.39 -5.02
N ILE A 10 1.99 -2.23 -4.22
CA ILE A 10 1.94 -1.44 -2.99
C ILE A 10 2.58 -0.10 -3.33
N ASP A 11 1.81 0.96 -3.21
CA ASP A 11 2.27 2.34 -3.29
C ASP A 11 2.36 2.90 -1.85
N PRO A 12 3.55 2.87 -1.23
CA PRO A 12 3.76 3.43 0.10
C PRO A 12 4.08 4.93 0.00
N THR A 13 3.44 5.68 -0.90
CA THR A 13 3.73 7.11 -1.07
C THR A 13 3.20 7.87 0.13
N PRO A 14 4.08 8.40 1.02
CA PRO A 14 3.62 9.09 2.20
C PRO A 14 3.06 10.46 1.80
N ARG A 15 1.93 10.81 2.40
CA ARG A 15 1.29 12.11 2.17
C ARG A 15 1.93 13.13 3.11
N LYS A 16 2.53 14.19 2.56
CA LYS A 16 3.03 15.29 3.39
C LYS A 16 1.86 16.18 3.80
N ALA A 17 1.61 16.29 5.11
CA ALA A 17 0.57 17.13 5.67
C ALA A 17 1.15 17.94 6.83
N ASP A 18 1.03 19.26 6.78
CA ASP A 18 1.39 20.19 7.86
C ASP A 18 2.82 20.11 8.44
N GLY A 19 3.76 19.57 7.67
CA GLY A 19 5.17 19.41 8.10
C GLY A 19 5.56 17.98 8.42
N GLU A 20 4.58 17.11 8.65
CA GLU A 20 4.76 15.68 8.93
C GLU A 20 4.49 14.82 7.68
N TYR A 21 5.08 13.63 7.66
CA TYR A 21 4.85 12.60 6.65
C TYR A 21 3.84 11.60 7.19
N MET A 22 2.62 11.66 6.67
CA MET A 22 1.59 10.67 6.97
C MET A 22 1.92 9.39 6.22
N ALA A 23 2.20 8.32 6.96
CA ALA A 23 2.28 6.97 6.43
C ALA A 23 0.97 6.63 5.75
N HIS A 24 1.10 6.24 4.50
CA HIS A 24 -0.01 5.93 3.63
C HIS A 24 0.41 4.77 2.75
N ALA A 25 -0.40 3.72 2.76
CA ALA A 25 -0.22 2.55 1.92
C ALA A 25 -1.46 2.38 1.05
N ARG A 26 -1.27 2.37 -0.26
CA ARG A 26 -2.30 2.05 -1.24
C ARG A 26 -1.96 0.73 -1.92
N ILE A 27 -2.86 -0.23 -1.83
CA ILE A 27 -2.73 -1.56 -2.42
C ILE A 27 -3.65 -1.59 -3.64
N THR A 28 -3.03 -1.59 -4.81
CA THR A 28 -3.72 -1.76 -6.08
C THR A 28 -3.41 -3.13 -6.66
N THR A 29 -4.27 -3.59 -7.55
CA THR A 29 -4.04 -4.82 -8.29
C THR A 29 -4.19 -4.57 -9.78
N SER A 30 -3.31 -5.19 -10.53
CA SER A 30 -3.44 -5.26 -11.98
C SER A 30 -4.21 -6.51 -12.34
N ARG A 31 -5.40 -6.34 -12.92
CA ARG A 31 -6.14 -7.46 -13.51
C ARG A 31 -5.43 -7.94 -14.78
N ALA A 32 -5.70 -9.19 -15.17
CA ALA A 32 -5.23 -9.76 -16.43
C ALA A 32 -5.68 -8.97 -17.68
N ASP A 33 -6.70 -8.12 -17.53
CA ASP A 33 -7.21 -7.19 -18.55
C ASP A 33 -6.36 -5.91 -18.67
N GLY A 34 -5.30 -5.75 -17.86
CA GLY A 34 -4.46 -4.55 -17.82
C GLY A 34 -5.05 -3.38 -17.03
N SER A 35 -6.29 -3.51 -16.56
CA SER A 35 -6.92 -2.52 -15.69
C SER A 35 -6.34 -2.57 -14.28
N GLU A 36 -5.80 -1.45 -13.82
CA GLU A 36 -5.40 -1.23 -12.44
C GLU A 36 -6.64 -0.89 -11.61
N TYR A 37 -6.91 -1.66 -10.56
CA TYR A 37 -8.01 -1.41 -9.64
C TYR A 37 -7.50 -1.31 -8.21
N ASP A 38 -8.00 -0.33 -7.48
CA ASP A 38 -7.72 -0.17 -6.06
C ASP A 38 -8.41 -1.24 -5.24
N ILE A 39 -7.62 -2.15 -4.67
CA ILE A 39 -8.17 -3.13 -3.73
C ILE A 39 -8.43 -2.44 -2.41
N HIS A 40 -7.43 -1.74 -1.88
CA HIS A 40 -7.51 -1.20 -0.55
C HIS A 40 -6.58 -0.01 -0.38
N SER A 41 -7.10 1.03 0.26
CA SER A 41 -6.30 2.19 0.68
C SER A 41 -6.34 2.22 2.20
N SER A 42 -5.15 2.19 2.81
CA SER A 42 -5.02 2.26 4.26
C SER A 42 -5.56 3.57 4.87
N GLY A 43 -5.58 4.64 4.08
CA GLY A 43 -5.77 6.00 4.59
C GLY A 43 -4.52 6.51 5.29
N ASP A 44 -4.70 7.36 6.29
CA ASP A 44 -3.63 7.91 7.12
C ASP A 44 -3.34 6.93 8.27
N LEU A 45 -2.24 6.18 8.19
CA LEU A 45 -1.85 5.19 9.20
C LEU A 45 -1.33 5.88 10.47
N ALA A 46 -0.33 6.75 10.30
CA ALA A 46 0.32 7.49 11.36
C ALA A 46 1.14 8.64 10.77
N GLY A 47 1.32 9.72 11.54
CA GLY A 47 2.23 10.81 11.19
C GLY A 47 3.65 10.51 11.66
N PHE A 48 4.62 10.71 10.79
CA PHE A 48 6.05 10.56 11.08
C PHE A 48 6.80 11.84 10.70
N ASP A 49 7.81 12.18 11.48
CA ASP A 49 8.72 13.29 11.17
C ASP A 49 9.61 12.98 9.95
N MET A 50 9.96 11.70 9.78
CA MET A 50 10.79 11.21 8.69
C MET A 50 9.96 10.46 7.64
N ARG A 51 10.22 10.78 6.37
CA ARG A 51 9.63 10.09 5.22
C ARG A 51 9.96 8.59 5.23
N GLU A 52 11.18 8.23 5.59
CA GLU A 52 11.67 6.85 5.54
C GLU A 52 10.90 5.95 6.50
N ASP A 53 10.65 6.44 7.72
CA ASP A 53 9.80 5.78 8.72
C ASP A 53 8.37 5.62 8.21
N ALA A 54 7.79 6.68 7.63
CA ALA A 54 6.44 6.61 7.06
C ALA A 54 6.32 5.56 5.95
N ILE A 55 7.35 5.43 5.09
CA ILE A 55 7.39 4.43 4.01
C ILE A 55 7.58 3.02 4.58
N ALA A 56 8.48 2.85 5.56
CA ALA A 56 8.73 1.55 6.17
C ALA A 56 7.46 1.02 6.84
N HIS A 57 6.80 1.87 7.64
CA HIS A 57 5.55 1.52 8.32
C HIS A 57 4.42 1.21 7.32
N ALA A 58 4.27 2.02 6.27
CA ALA A 58 3.30 1.77 5.21
C ALA A 58 3.55 0.43 4.48
N ARG A 59 4.82 0.05 4.27
CA ARG A 59 5.19 -1.24 3.66
C ARG A 59 4.88 -2.42 4.56
N GLU A 60 5.26 -2.35 5.84
CA GLU A 60 5.00 -3.43 6.79
C GLU A 60 3.50 -3.66 6.93
N TRP A 61 2.73 -2.60 7.13
CA TRP A 61 1.27 -2.68 7.17
C TRP A 61 0.69 -3.33 5.91
N ALA A 62 1.18 -2.98 4.72
CA ALA A 62 0.69 -3.55 3.48
C ALA A 62 1.00 -5.04 3.34
N HIS A 63 2.17 -5.48 3.80
CA HIS A 63 2.50 -6.91 3.87
C HIS A 63 1.62 -7.66 4.87
N GLU A 64 1.43 -7.12 6.07
CA GLU A 64 0.54 -7.72 7.08
C GLU A 64 -0.90 -7.78 6.58
N TRP A 65 -1.38 -6.73 5.91
CA TRP A 65 -2.72 -6.71 5.33
C TRP A 65 -2.90 -7.78 4.25
N LEU A 66 -1.89 -7.95 3.38
CA LEU A 66 -1.90 -9.00 2.37
C LEU A 66 -1.88 -10.40 3.00
N ASP A 67 -1.10 -10.60 4.06
CA ASP A 67 -1.08 -11.86 4.82
C ASP A 67 -2.43 -12.14 5.49
N VAL A 68 -3.05 -11.15 6.12
CA VAL A 68 -4.38 -11.30 6.75
C VAL A 68 -5.50 -11.52 5.72
N CYS A 69 -5.42 -10.90 4.54
CA CYS A 69 -6.47 -11.03 3.52
C CYS A 69 -6.33 -12.27 2.62
N PHE A 70 -5.10 -12.76 2.41
CA PHE A 70 -4.80 -13.82 1.44
C PHE A 70 -4.01 -15.01 2.00
N GLY A 71 -3.52 -14.95 3.24
CA GLY A 71 -2.88 -16.04 3.98
C GLY A 71 -3.89 -16.95 4.67
#